data_AF-A0A351YWZ4-F1
#
_entry.id   AF-A0A351YWZ4-F1
#
_cell.length_a   1.000
_cell.length_b   1.000
_cell.length_c   1.000
_cell.angle_alpha   90.00
_cell.angle_beta   90.00
_cell.angle_gamma   90.00
#
_symmetry.space_group_name_H-M   'P 1'
#
loop_
_entity.id
_entity.type
_entity.pdbx_description
1 polymer ?
#
loop_
_entity_poly.entity_id
_entity_poly.type
_entity_poly.pdbx_seq_one_letter_code
_entity_poly.pdbx_strand_id
1 'polypeptide(L)'
;MKVMNFMGFTFSTLLALSMSSVVMASCSSEYDEVMNDSEDRGREKSEQLIRYINNKDASGIKAMFSQRNISEGQNLDAKIEMLIDAFPSGITEYEISPYVGGSSGFDSGSVEFNEESARIFMPRMGLSSGDEDKLIIIEYTHINHNHPNQVGVNLIIYVDRTDRANETELQIGSRWSSR
;
A
#
# COMPACT_ATOMS: atom_id res chain seq x y z
N MET A 1 -37.16 56.63 -47.31
CA MET A 1 -38.14 55.78 -46.60
C MET A 1 -37.77 54.32 -46.89
N LYS A 2 -37.52 53.54 -45.84
CA LYS A 2 -37.70 52.07 -45.76
C LYS A 2 -36.89 51.12 -46.68
N VAL A 3 -36.02 50.31 -46.02
CA VAL A 3 -35.72 48.85 -46.15
C VAL A 3 -35.20 48.35 -47.51
N MET A 4 -34.36 47.31 -47.69
CA MET A 4 -34.01 46.14 -46.87
C MET A 4 -32.77 45.43 -47.45
N ASN A 5 -32.09 44.69 -46.58
CA ASN A 5 -30.98 43.74 -46.72
C ASN A 5 -30.98 42.78 -47.91
N PHE A 6 -29.78 42.28 -48.30
CA PHE A 6 -29.34 40.86 -48.23
C PHE A 6 -27.98 40.72 -48.97
N MET A 7 -26.85 40.55 -48.29
CA MET A 7 -26.25 39.29 -47.78
C MET A 7 -25.78 38.32 -48.88
N GLY A 8 -24.48 38.04 -48.90
CA GLY A 8 -23.97 36.72 -49.30
C GLY A 8 -22.73 36.69 -50.19
N PHE A 9 -21.79 35.83 -49.79
CA PHE A 9 -20.73 35.20 -50.58
C PHE A 9 -19.45 36.00 -50.88
N THR A 10 -18.44 35.86 -50.01
CA THR A 10 -17.18 35.14 -50.32
C THR A 10 -16.26 35.13 -49.09
N PHE A 11 -16.55 34.31 -48.08
CA PHE A 11 -15.62 34.02 -46.99
C PHE A 11 -15.99 32.65 -46.40
N SER A 12 -15.78 31.56 -47.16
CA SER A 12 -16.26 30.24 -46.69
C SER A 12 -15.43 29.02 -47.10
N THR A 13 -14.11 29.13 -47.29
CA THR A 13 -13.31 27.93 -47.64
C THR A 13 -11.95 27.82 -46.99
N LEU A 14 -11.66 28.50 -45.88
CA LEU A 14 -10.33 28.37 -45.24
C LEU A 14 -10.33 28.48 -43.71
N LEU A 15 -11.31 27.90 -43.01
CA LEU A 15 -11.29 27.86 -41.54
C LEU A 15 -12.04 26.65 -40.95
N ALA A 16 -11.85 25.45 -41.50
CA ALA A 16 -12.48 24.22 -41.02
C ALA A 16 -11.50 23.05 -40.89
N LEU A 17 -10.25 23.33 -40.52
CA LEU A 17 -9.27 22.33 -40.07
C LEU A 17 -8.72 22.73 -38.70
N SER A 18 -9.61 23.08 -37.77
CA SER A 18 -9.25 23.18 -36.35
C SER A 18 -9.22 21.77 -35.76
N MET A 19 -8.03 21.18 -35.79
CA MET A 19 -7.48 20.23 -34.82
C MET A 19 -8.52 19.54 -33.92
N SER A 20 -9.14 18.48 -34.44
CA SER A 20 -9.67 17.42 -33.58
C SER A 20 -8.50 16.59 -33.08
N SER A 21 -7.64 17.19 -32.25
CA SER A 21 -6.83 16.41 -31.32
C SER A 21 -7.81 15.81 -30.33
N VAL A 22 -8.34 14.65 -30.69
CA VAL A 22 -8.96 13.73 -29.74
C VAL A 22 -7.82 13.36 -28.79
N VAL A 23 -7.66 14.17 -27.74
CA VAL A 23 -6.88 13.75 -26.58
C VAL A 23 -7.73 12.63 -26.00
N MET A 24 -7.47 11.40 -26.43
CA MET A 24 -7.89 10.22 -25.71
C MET A 24 -7.12 10.27 -24.39
N ALA A 25 -7.64 11.04 -23.43
CA ALA A 25 -7.38 10.75 -22.05
C ALA A 25 -7.89 9.31 -21.88
N SER A 26 -6.96 8.37 -21.80
CA SER A 26 -7.28 7.01 -21.38
C SER A 26 -7.99 7.18 -20.05
N CYS A 27 -9.29 6.92 -19.98
CA CYS A 27 -9.95 6.74 -18.70
C CYS A 27 -9.31 5.50 -18.09
N SER A 28 -8.28 5.68 -17.25
CA SER A 28 -7.85 4.64 -16.32
C SER A 28 -9.08 4.28 -15.49
N SER A 29 -9.34 2.99 -15.38
CA SER A 29 -10.35 2.54 -14.42
C SER A 29 -9.77 2.70 -13.01
N GLU A 30 -10.62 2.93 -12.00
CA GLU A 30 -10.18 2.95 -10.59
C GLU A 30 -9.40 1.66 -10.23
N TYR A 31 -9.75 0.55 -10.88
CA TYR A 31 -9.00 -0.70 -10.83
C TYR A 31 -7.54 -0.56 -11.26
N ASP A 32 -7.29 0.05 -12.43
CA ASP A 32 -5.93 0.19 -12.96
C ASP A 32 -5.08 1.08 -12.04
N GLU A 33 -5.68 2.15 -11.51
CA GLU A 33 -5.00 3.07 -10.58
C GLU A 33 -4.62 2.35 -9.27
N VAL A 34 -5.57 1.61 -8.68
CA VAL A 34 -5.29 0.84 -7.46
C VAL A 34 -4.22 -0.22 -7.73
N MET A 35 -4.28 -0.96 -8.83
CA MET A 35 -3.34 -2.06 -9.07
C MET A 35 -1.94 -1.59 -9.48
N ASN A 36 -1.81 -0.49 -10.24
CA ASN A 36 -0.52 0.00 -10.72
C ASN A 36 0.38 0.48 -9.59
N ASP A 37 -0.19 1.03 -8.52
CA ASP A 37 0.57 1.62 -7.40
C ASP A 37 0.85 0.61 -6.27
N SER A 38 0.49 -0.67 -6.45
CA SER A 38 0.59 -1.70 -5.40
C SER A 38 2.02 -1.90 -4.87
N GLU A 39 3.00 -1.99 -5.77
CA GLU A 39 4.40 -2.14 -5.36
C GLU A 39 4.94 -0.90 -4.63
N ASP A 40 4.56 0.30 -5.06
CA ASP A 40 4.99 1.54 -4.43
C ASP A 40 4.41 1.67 -3.02
N ARG A 41 3.12 1.34 -2.83
CA ARG A 41 2.49 1.31 -1.51
C ARG A 41 3.17 0.32 -0.56
N GLY A 42 3.42 -0.90 -1.04
CA GLY A 42 4.09 -1.93 -0.25
C GLY A 42 5.49 -1.52 0.18
N ARG A 43 6.26 -0.94 -0.75
CA ARG A 43 7.58 -0.39 -0.48
C ARG A 43 7.53 0.73 0.55
N GLU A 44 6.62 1.69 0.39
CA GLU A 44 6.45 2.82 1.32
C GLU A 44 6.18 2.32 2.75
N LYS A 45 5.27 1.34 2.92
CA LYS A 45 4.97 0.77 4.24
C LYS A 45 6.16 0.04 4.83
N SER A 46 6.88 -0.74 4.04
CA SER A 46 8.10 -1.40 4.48
C SER A 46 9.17 -0.40 4.94
N GLU A 47 9.42 0.66 4.17
CA GLU A 47 10.40 1.69 4.50
C GLU A 47 10.00 2.52 5.72
N GLN A 48 8.70 2.82 5.88
CA GLN A 48 8.16 3.45 7.09
C GLN A 48 8.44 2.60 8.32
N LEU A 49 8.11 1.30 8.28
CA LEU A 49 8.34 0.40 9.41
C LEU A 49 9.82 0.29 9.77
N ILE A 50 10.70 0.10 8.78
CA ILE A 50 12.15 0.04 8.99
C ILE A 50 12.65 1.32 9.65
N ARG A 51 12.22 2.49 9.14
CA ARG A 51 12.60 3.79 9.72
C ARG A 51 12.15 3.90 11.18
N TYR A 52 10.91 3.52 11.50
CA TYR A 52 10.42 3.59 12.87
C TYR A 52 11.12 2.61 13.81
N ILE A 53 11.42 1.38 13.36
CA ILE A 53 12.22 0.42 14.13
C ILE A 53 13.62 0.98 14.43
N ASN A 54 14.28 1.53 13.41
CA ASN A 54 15.64 2.10 13.54
C ASN A 54 15.67 3.31 14.47
N ASN A 55 14.60 4.11 14.47
CA ASN A 55 14.46 5.28 15.33
C ASN A 55 13.86 4.96 16.71
N LYS A 56 13.54 3.69 17.01
CA LYS A 56 12.85 3.29 18.25
C LYS A 56 11.52 4.03 18.46
N ASP A 57 10.80 4.31 17.36
CA ASP A 57 9.58 5.11 17.36
C ASP A 57 8.33 4.22 17.42
N ALA A 58 7.99 3.76 18.64
CA ALA A 58 6.79 2.98 18.89
C ALA A 58 5.51 3.70 18.47
N SER A 59 5.47 5.03 18.62
CA SER A 59 4.32 5.85 18.27
C SER A 59 4.10 5.90 16.74
N GLY A 60 5.18 5.97 15.97
CA GLY A 60 5.17 5.91 14.52
C GLY A 60 4.69 4.55 14.01
N ILE A 61 5.17 3.44 14.59
CA ILE A 61 4.68 2.09 14.26
C ILE A 61 3.18 1.98 14.57
N LYS A 62 2.75 2.43 15.75
CA LYS A 62 1.33 2.40 16.15
C LYS A 62 0.45 3.18 15.16
N ALA A 63 0.91 4.34 14.69
CA ALA A 63 0.18 5.18 13.74
C ALA A 63 0.04 4.56 12.34
N MET A 64 0.83 3.52 12.00
CA MET A 64 0.63 2.78 10.75
C MET A 64 -0.61 1.88 10.78
N PHE A 65 -1.04 1.46 11.98
CA PHE A 65 -2.15 0.53 12.12
C PHE A 65 -3.49 1.18 11.81
N SER A 66 -4.43 0.36 11.33
CA SER A 66 -5.82 0.78 11.15
C SER A 66 -6.44 1.24 12.46
N GLN A 67 -7.40 2.15 12.38
CA GLN A 67 -8.07 2.69 13.56
C GLN A 67 -8.69 1.59 14.42
N ARG A 68 -9.19 0.52 13.79
CA ARG A 68 -9.72 -0.65 14.47
C ARG A 68 -8.65 -1.37 15.30
N ASN A 69 -7.43 -1.55 14.79
CA ASN A 69 -6.33 -2.12 15.57
C ASN A 69 -5.97 -1.22 16.75
N ILE A 70 -5.92 0.09 16.52
CA ILE A 70 -5.60 1.05 17.57
C ILE A 70 -6.64 1.01 18.71
N SER A 71 -7.92 0.81 18.39
CA SER A 71 -9.00 0.78 19.40
C SER A 71 -9.27 -0.59 20.03
N GLU A 72 -9.15 -1.67 19.27
CA GLU A 72 -9.57 -3.03 19.66
C GLU A 72 -8.38 -4.00 19.86
N GLY A 73 -7.19 -3.64 19.37
CA GLY A 73 -6.01 -4.49 19.38
C GLY A 73 -5.51 -4.79 20.78
N GLN A 74 -5.54 -6.07 21.15
CA GLN A 74 -5.03 -6.51 22.45
C GLN A 74 -3.51 -6.45 22.50
N ASN A 75 -2.98 -5.80 23.54
CA ASN A 75 -1.55 -5.68 23.81
C ASN A 75 -0.76 -5.08 22.63
N LEU A 76 -1.39 -4.23 21.81
CA LEU A 76 -0.75 -3.66 20.62
C LEU A 76 0.55 -2.93 20.99
N ASP A 77 0.50 -2.05 21.99
CA ASP A 77 1.66 -1.26 22.43
C ASP A 77 2.81 -2.16 22.92
N ALA A 78 2.52 -3.13 23.79
CA ALA A 78 3.54 -4.05 24.30
C ALA A 78 4.19 -4.88 23.19
N LYS A 79 3.41 -5.33 22.20
CA LYS A 79 3.92 -6.09 21.06
C LYS A 79 4.75 -5.23 20.09
N ILE A 80 4.43 -3.95 19.95
CA ILE A 80 5.25 -2.99 19.20
C ILE A 80 6.62 -2.82 19.88
N GLU A 81 6.65 -2.69 21.20
CA GLU A 81 7.92 -2.62 21.95
C GLU A 81 8.74 -3.91 21.76
N MET A 82 8.09 -5.08 21.84
CA MET A 82 8.77 -6.37 21.58
C MET A 82 9.39 -6.44 20.18
N LEU A 83 8.71 -5.87 19.16
CA LEU A 83 9.28 -5.80 17.80
C LEU A 83 10.51 -4.90 17.76
N ILE A 84 10.45 -3.74 18.40
CA ILE A 84 11.57 -2.79 18.46
C ILE A 84 12.79 -3.42 19.19
N ASP A 85 12.52 -4.15 20.27
CA ASP A 85 13.52 -4.84 21.08
C ASP A 85 14.18 -6.01 20.33
N ALA A 86 13.49 -6.63 19.37
CA ALA A 86 14.06 -7.66 18.50
C ALA A 86 15.19 -7.13 17.59
N PHE A 87 15.29 -5.81 17.42
CA PHE A 87 16.28 -5.14 16.58
C PHE A 87 17.11 -4.11 17.36
N PRO A 88 17.93 -4.51 18.35
CA PRO A 88 18.64 -3.56 19.22
C PRO A 88 19.56 -2.60 18.43
N SER A 89 20.18 -3.08 17.35
CA SER A 89 21.03 -2.30 16.45
C SER A 89 20.29 -1.70 15.24
N GLY A 90 18.97 -1.87 15.17
CA GLY A 90 18.17 -1.57 13.98
C GLY A 90 18.33 -2.62 12.87
N ILE A 91 17.70 -2.34 11.75
CA ILE A 91 17.71 -3.10 10.50
C ILE A 91 18.60 -2.34 9.51
N THR A 92 19.74 -2.93 9.17
CA THR A 92 20.74 -2.31 8.27
C THR A 92 20.86 -3.00 6.92
N GLU A 93 20.54 -4.30 6.86
CA GLU A 93 20.60 -5.11 5.65
C GLU A 93 19.26 -5.79 5.46
N TYR A 94 18.62 -5.53 4.32
CA TYR A 94 17.31 -6.05 4.03
C TYR A 94 17.00 -6.04 2.53
N GLU A 95 16.05 -6.89 2.13
CA GLU A 95 15.39 -6.85 0.84
C GLU A 95 13.88 -6.65 1.05
N ILE A 96 13.24 -5.86 0.19
CA ILE A 96 11.79 -5.64 0.22
C ILE A 96 11.19 -6.38 -0.97
N SER A 97 10.24 -7.28 -0.71
CA SER A 97 9.26 -7.72 -1.70
C SER A 97 7.97 -6.95 -1.44
N PRO A 98 7.70 -5.89 -2.22
CA PRO A 98 6.65 -4.93 -1.89
C PRO A 98 5.25 -5.48 -2.11
N TYR A 99 5.09 -6.50 -2.95
CA TYR A 99 3.82 -7.15 -3.19
C TYR A 99 3.99 -8.66 -3.23
N VAL A 100 3.39 -9.35 -2.26
CA VAL A 100 3.45 -10.82 -2.16
C VAL A 100 2.07 -11.49 -2.16
N GLY A 101 1.01 -10.69 -2.29
CA GLY A 101 -0.36 -11.17 -2.34
C GLY A 101 -1.36 -10.16 -1.78
N GLY A 102 -2.63 -10.39 -2.08
CA GLY A 102 -3.71 -9.50 -1.72
C GLY A 102 -5.07 -10.07 -2.08
N SER A 103 -6.11 -9.33 -1.72
CA SER A 103 -7.50 -9.61 -2.07
C SER A 103 -8.16 -8.31 -2.49
N SER A 104 -9.06 -8.35 -3.45
CA SER A 104 -9.82 -7.16 -3.86
C SER A 104 -11.24 -7.54 -4.24
N GLY A 105 -12.16 -6.64 -3.93
CA GLY A 105 -13.57 -6.71 -4.30
C GLY A 105 -13.90 -5.62 -5.29
N PHE A 106 -14.71 -5.95 -6.30
CA PHE A 106 -15.13 -5.01 -7.34
C PHE A 106 -16.64 -5.05 -7.50
N ASP A 107 -17.27 -3.88 -7.53
CA ASP A 107 -18.68 -3.74 -7.89
C ASP A 107 -18.83 -2.57 -8.86
N SER A 108 -19.54 -2.81 -9.96
CA SER A 108 -19.99 -1.77 -10.89
C SER A 108 -18.89 -0.80 -11.40
N GLY A 109 -17.66 -1.29 -11.52
CA GLY A 109 -16.50 -0.52 -11.97
C GLY A 109 -15.73 0.21 -10.87
N SER A 110 -16.11 0.04 -9.60
CA SER A 110 -15.41 0.58 -8.44
C SER A 110 -14.73 -0.51 -7.60
N VAL A 111 -13.67 -0.13 -6.90
CA VAL A 111 -12.93 -1.01 -5.98
C VAL A 111 -13.56 -0.92 -4.59
N GLU A 112 -14.35 -1.92 -4.21
CA GLU A 112 -15.01 -1.98 -2.90
C GLU A 112 -14.01 -2.11 -1.74
N PHE A 113 -12.99 -2.95 -1.94
CA PHE A 113 -11.87 -3.08 -1.03
C PHE A 113 -10.62 -3.57 -1.76
N ASN A 114 -9.45 -3.22 -1.22
CA ASN A 114 -8.14 -3.70 -1.65
C ASN A 114 -7.26 -3.94 -0.42
N GLU A 115 -6.83 -5.19 -0.27
CA GLU A 115 -5.91 -5.67 0.75
C GLU A 115 -4.66 -6.19 0.09
N GLU A 116 -3.52 -5.91 0.70
CA GLU A 116 -2.22 -6.20 0.13
C GLU A 116 -1.27 -6.65 1.23
N SER A 117 -0.15 -7.21 0.80
CA SER A 117 0.90 -7.63 1.71
C SER A 117 2.28 -7.40 1.11
N ALA A 118 3.21 -7.02 1.98
CA ALA A 118 4.62 -6.81 1.67
C ALA A 118 5.49 -7.65 2.62
N ARG A 119 6.72 -7.93 2.21
CA ARG A 119 7.73 -8.64 3.02
C ARG A 119 9.03 -7.88 3.08
N ILE A 120 9.65 -7.90 4.26
CA ILE A 120 11.03 -7.44 4.48
C ILE A 120 11.83 -8.68 4.90
N PHE A 121 12.82 -9.04 4.09
CA PHE A 121 13.74 -10.14 4.37
C PHE A 121 15.03 -9.57 4.94
N MET A 122 15.56 -10.18 5.99
CA MET A 122 16.89 -9.88 6.48
C MET A 122 17.76 -11.11 6.20
N PRO A 123 18.61 -11.04 5.16
CA PRO A 123 19.38 -12.19 4.73
C PRO A 123 20.40 -12.58 5.78
N ARG A 124 20.70 -13.87 5.89
CA ARG A 124 21.82 -14.34 6.69
C ARG A 124 23.13 -13.94 6.04
N MET A 125 23.95 -13.20 6.78
CA MET A 125 25.27 -12.79 6.31
C MET A 125 26.13 -14.00 5.92
N GLY A 126 26.52 -14.06 4.64
CA GLY A 126 27.43 -15.08 4.11
C GLY A 126 26.80 -16.34 3.51
N LEU A 127 25.47 -16.41 3.32
CA LEU A 127 24.79 -17.51 2.61
C LEU A 127 24.04 -17.03 1.35
N SER A 128 23.72 -17.97 0.46
CA SER A 128 22.96 -17.75 -0.77
C SER A 128 21.47 -17.42 -0.52
N SER A 129 20.83 -16.77 -1.49
CA SER A 129 19.41 -16.37 -1.47
C SER A 129 18.48 -17.54 -1.10
N GLY A 130 17.63 -17.36 -0.07
CA GLY A 130 16.64 -18.33 0.40
C GLY A 130 16.77 -18.74 1.88
N ASP A 131 17.83 -18.30 2.56
CA ASP A 131 18.03 -18.47 4.00
C ASP A 131 17.97 -17.10 4.71
N GLU A 132 16.77 -16.53 4.88
CA GLU A 132 16.60 -15.35 5.74
C GLU A 132 16.68 -15.72 7.24
N ASP A 133 17.46 -14.96 8.01
CA ASP A 133 17.51 -15.10 9.48
C ASP A 133 16.26 -14.51 10.12
N LYS A 134 15.70 -13.47 9.51
CA LYS A 134 14.50 -12.79 10.00
C LYS A 134 13.61 -12.37 8.85
N LEU A 135 12.31 -12.41 9.09
CA LEU A 135 11.27 -12.02 8.14
C LEU A 135 10.26 -11.11 8.85
N ILE A 136 9.88 -10.03 8.18
CA ILE A 136 8.70 -9.24 8.55
C ILE A 136 7.68 -9.31 7.42
N ILE A 137 6.44 -9.65 7.74
CA ILE A 137 5.29 -9.59 6.83
C ILE A 137 4.40 -8.45 7.29
N ILE A 138 4.03 -7.56 6.37
CA ILE A 138 3.10 -6.45 6.62
C ILE A 138 1.84 -6.73 5.80
N GLU A 139 0.70 -6.84 6.46
CA GLU A 139 -0.60 -7.00 5.82
C GLU A 139 -1.44 -5.76 6.09
N TYR A 140 -1.99 -5.16 5.04
CA TYR A 140 -2.65 -3.87 5.14
C TYR A 140 -3.83 -3.76 4.18
N THR A 141 -4.77 -2.88 4.52
CA THR A 141 -5.89 -2.52 3.67
C THR A 141 -5.65 -1.12 3.12
N HIS A 142 -5.57 -0.99 1.80
CA HIS A 142 -5.43 0.30 1.14
C HIS A 142 -6.79 1.01 1.05
N ILE A 143 -7.82 0.27 0.65
CA ILE A 143 -9.19 0.78 0.47
C ILE A 143 -10.16 -0.23 1.07
N ASN A 144 -11.18 0.25 1.79
CA ASN A 144 -12.36 -0.53 2.16
C ASN A 144 -13.54 0.43 2.42
N HIS A 145 -14.45 0.53 1.47
CA HIS A 145 -15.59 1.46 1.57
C HIS A 145 -16.61 1.03 2.62
N ASN A 146 -16.79 -0.28 2.82
CA ASN A 146 -17.74 -0.84 3.78
C ASN A 146 -17.21 -0.76 5.22
N HIS A 147 -15.89 -0.81 5.40
CA HIS A 147 -15.22 -0.78 6.69
C HIS A 147 -14.00 0.17 6.69
N PRO A 148 -14.21 1.49 6.61
CA PRO A 148 -13.12 2.47 6.50
C PRO A 148 -12.20 2.49 7.73
N ASN A 149 -12.66 2.04 8.90
CA ASN A 149 -11.82 1.91 10.10
C ASN A 149 -10.81 0.75 10.03
N GLN A 150 -10.89 -0.10 9.01
CA GLN A 150 -9.93 -1.18 8.73
C GLN A 150 -8.81 -0.75 7.75
N VAL A 151 -8.89 0.44 7.16
CA VAL A 151 -7.84 0.99 6.30
C VAL A 151 -6.58 1.29 7.13
N GLY A 152 -5.43 0.87 6.64
CA GLY A 152 -4.14 0.92 7.35
C GLY A 152 -3.51 -0.47 7.52
N VAL A 153 -2.41 -0.56 8.28
CA VAL A 153 -1.79 -1.84 8.62
C VAL A 153 -2.71 -2.62 9.55
N ASN A 154 -2.95 -3.88 9.21
CA ASN A 154 -3.81 -4.76 9.99
C ASN A 154 -3.02 -5.80 10.77
N LEU A 155 -1.96 -6.34 10.20
CA LEU A 155 -1.11 -7.32 10.84
C LEU A 155 0.35 -7.11 10.47
N ILE A 156 1.22 -7.12 11.47
CA ILE A 156 2.66 -7.31 11.29
C ILE A 156 3.01 -8.67 11.89
N ILE A 157 3.68 -9.51 11.12
CA ILE A 157 4.23 -10.79 11.58
C ILE A 157 5.75 -10.67 11.54
N TYR A 158 6.41 -10.79 12.68
CA TYR A 158 7.86 -10.92 12.76
C TYR A 158 8.21 -12.38 13.05
N VAL A 159 9.16 -12.90 12.28
CA VAL A 159 9.67 -14.26 12.42
C VAL A 159 11.18 -14.19 12.60
N ASP A 160 11.69 -14.83 13.64
CA ASP A 160 13.11 -15.01 13.91
C ASP A 160 13.51 -16.47 13.69
N ARG A 161 14.37 -16.72 12.71
CA ARG A 161 14.90 -18.02 12.30
C ARG A 161 16.40 -18.13 12.48
N THR A 162 17.01 -17.18 13.19
CA THR A 162 18.45 -17.19 13.49
C THR A 162 18.87 -18.51 14.14
N ASP A 163 18.00 -19.07 15.00
CA ASP A 163 18.07 -20.44 15.49
C ASP A 163 16.90 -21.28 14.95
N ARG A 164 17.17 -22.14 13.95
CA ARG A 164 16.14 -23.00 13.33
C ARG A 164 15.53 -24.04 14.26
N ALA A 165 16.20 -24.37 15.37
CA ALA A 165 15.60 -25.27 16.37
C ALA A 165 14.57 -24.55 17.23
N ASN A 166 14.61 -23.21 17.29
CA ASN A 166 13.82 -22.37 18.17
C ASN A 166 13.30 -21.13 17.42
N GLU A 167 12.58 -21.35 16.31
CA GLU A 167 11.91 -20.26 15.58
C GLU A 167 10.93 -19.54 16.49
N THR A 168 10.99 -18.20 16.50
CA THR A 168 10.03 -17.39 17.24
C THR A 168 9.19 -16.56 16.29
N GLU A 169 7.90 -16.44 16.61
CA GLU A 169 6.96 -15.64 15.84
C GLU A 169 6.26 -14.64 16.78
N LEU A 170 6.20 -13.39 16.34
CA LEU A 170 5.47 -12.31 17.00
C LEU A 170 4.44 -11.74 16.02
N GLN A 171 3.16 -11.89 16.37
CA GLN A 171 2.05 -11.29 15.63
C GLN A 171 1.53 -10.03 16.32
N ILE A 172 1.43 -8.93 15.58
CA ILE A 172 1.12 -7.58 16.08
C ILE A 172 -0.09 -7.05 15.30
N GLY A 173 -1.19 -6.80 16.00
CA GLY A 173 -2.48 -6.48 15.39
C GLY A 173 -3.30 -7.73 15.05
N SER A 174 -4.29 -7.57 14.18
CA SER A 174 -5.22 -8.62 13.75
C SER A 174 -5.81 -8.31 12.37
N ARG A 175 -6.11 -9.36 11.61
CA ARG A 175 -6.95 -9.26 10.42
C ARG A 175 -8.43 -9.37 10.79
N TRP A 176 -9.27 -8.70 10.02
CA TRP A 176 -10.72 -8.84 10.07
C TRP A 176 -11.27 -9.18 8.70
N SER A 177 -12.52 -9.65 8.66
CA SER A 177 -13.23 -9.77 7.39
C SER A 177 -13.30 -8.40 6.73
N SER A 178 -12.78 -8.34 5.51
CA SER A 178 -12.88 -7.20 4.59
C SER A 178 -14.26 -7.08 3.95
N ARG A 179 -15.07 -8.16 4.05
CA ARG A 179 -16.47 -8.25 3.62
C ARG A 179 -17.44 -8.09 4.79
#